data_AF-A0A7S2LBP6-F1
#
_entry.id   AF-A0A7S2LBP6-F1
#
_cell.length_a   1.000
_cell.length_b   1.000
_cell.length_c   1.000
_cell.angle_alpha   90.00
_cell.angle_beta   90.00
_cell.angle_gamma   90.00
#
_symmetry.space_group_name_H-M   'P 1'
#
loop_
_entity.id
_entity.type
_entity.pdbx_description
1 polymer ?
#
loop_
_entity_poly.entity_id
_entity_poly.type
_entity_poly.pdbx_seq_one_letter_code
_entity_poly.pdbx_strand_id
1 'polypeptide(L)'
;GEADGGAWGGQSPPGAKSKPTRKMPTSELLYGDALDRRERQRVAVERFRLEAEETAREKVQVSSRSRRYYWQMLERQIKAAFDAAAGPEGALEEGMLEAFLTHFG
;
A
#
# COMPACT_ATOMS: atom_id res chain seq x y z
N GLY A 1 -26.44 -50.62 8.46
CA GLY A 1 -26.02 -50.59 9.87
C GLY A 1 -24.85 -49.63 9.95
N GLU A 2 -25.09 -48.36 10.24
CA GLU A 2 -25.42 -47.83 11.58
C GLU A 2 -24.14 -47.82 12.42
N ALA A 3 -23.42 -46.70 12.31
CA ALA A 3 -22.29 -46.37 13.17
C ALA A 3 -22.87 -45.60 14.36
N ASP A 4 -22.97 -46.31 15.47
CA ASP A 4 -23.62 -45.88 16.70
C ASP A 4 -22.79 -44.81 17.41
N GLY A 5 -23.50 -43.81 17.95
CA GLY A 5 -22.97 -42.55 18.45
C GLY A 5 -22.26 -42.70 19.79
N GLY A 6 -21.00 -42.29 19.82
CA GLY A 6 -20.20 -42.18 21.03
C GLY A 6 -20.76 -41.15 22.01
N ALA A 7 -21.31 -41.67 23.10
CA ALA A 7 -21.44 -41.14 24.46
C ALA A 7 -20.93 -39.71 24.73
N TRP A 8 -21.86 -38.79 24.98
CA TRP A 8 -21.64 -37.59 25.80
C TRP A 8 -22.39 -37.73 27.13
N GLY A 9 -21.82 -38.55 28.02
CA GLY A 9 -22.22 -38.62 29.42
C GLY A 9 -21.68 -37.41 30.18
N GLY A 10 -22.45 -36.33 30.21
CA GLY A 10 -22.20 -35.15 31.03
C GLY A 10 -23.42 -34.85 31.91
N GLN A 11 -23.61 -35.63 32.97
CA GLN A 11 -24.62 -35.36 33.98
C GLN A 11 -24.31 -34.01 34.65
N SER A 12 -25.14 -33.01 34.38
CA SER A 12 -25.10 -31.73 35.10
C SER A 12 -25.66 -31.94 36.52
N PRO A 13 -24.98 -31.45 37.57
CA PRO A 13 -25.47 -31.63 38.94
C PRO A 13 -26.74 -30.79 39.19
N PRO A 14 -27.77 -31.35 39.86
CA PRO A 14 -28.99 -30.62 40.17
C PRO A 14 -28.74 -29.71 41.38
N GLY A 15 -28.50 -28.42 41.13
CA GLY A 15 -28.33 -27.47 42.24
C GLY A 15 -27.73 -26.10 41.93
N ALA A 16 -27.47 -25.75 40.67
CA ALA A 16 -27.01 -24.41 40.35
C ALA A 16 -28.19 -23.42 40.42
N LYS A 17 -28.39 -22.80 41.59
CA LYS A 17 -29.25 -21.62 41.73
C LYS A 17 -28.80 -20.59 40.70
N SER A 18 -29.63 -20.31 39.69
CA SER A 18 -29.38 -19.27 38.70
C SER A 18 -29.25 -17.94 39.45
N LYS A 19 -28.02 -17.45 39.59
CA LYS A 19 -27.77 -16.09 40.09
C LYS A 19 -28.52 -15.13 39.16
N PRO A 20 -29.21 -14.11 39.69
CA PRO A 20 -29.88 -13.14 38.84
C PRO A 20 -28.83 -12.53 37.91
N THR A 21 -29.01 -12.72 36.61
CA THR A 21 -28.20 -12.06 35.59
C THR A 21 -28.47 -10.57 35.77
N ARG A 22 -27.53 -9.86 36.39
CA ARG A 22 -27.59 -8.39 36.46
C ARG A 22 -27.63 -7.92 35.02
N LYS A 23 -28.79 -7.39 34.60
CA LYS A 23 -28.93 -6.74 33.30
C LYS A 23 -27.94 -5.59 33.32
N MET A 24 -26.89 -5.67 32.50
CA MET A 24 -25.96 -4.55 32.38
C MET A 24 -26.78 -3.31 31.99
N PRO A 25 -26.55 -2.16 32.66
CA PRO A 25 -27.18 -0.92 32.28
C PRO A 25 -27.00 -0.67 30.79
N THR A 26 -28.05 -0.22 30.11
CA THR A 26 -28.01 0.08 28.67
C THR A 26 -26.87 1.04 28.31
N SER A 27 -26.51 1.94 29.23
CA SER A 27 -25.35 2.84 29.10
C SER A 27 -24.01 2.09 28.96
N GLU A 28 -23.80 1.00 29.70
CA GLU A 28 -22.58 0.19 29.62
C GLU A 28 -22.52 -0.59 28.29
N LEU A 29 -23.66 -1.10 27.83
CA LEU A 29 -23.78 -1.75 26.52
C LEU A 29 -23.49 -0.77 25.37
N LEU A 30 -24.05 0.43 25.43
CA LEU A 30 -23.81 1.48 24.43
C LEU A 30 -22.39 2.00 24.46
N TYR A 31 -21.78 2.10 25.65
CA TYR A 31 -20.38 2.49 25.78
C TYR A 31 -19.44 1.44 25.17
N GLY A 32 -19.68 0.15 25.44
CA GLY A 32 -18.94 -0.94 24.80
C GLY A 32 -19.04 -0.91 23.28
N ASP A 33 -20.26 -0.78 22.74
CA ASP A 33 -20.45 -0.69 21.28
C ASP A 33 -19.81 0.57 20.67
N ALA A 34 -19.83 1.70 21.38
CA ALA A 34 -19.15 2.92 20.92
C ALA A 34 -17.63 2.73 20.84
N LEU A 35 -17.03 2.04 21.81
CA LEU A 35 -15.60 1.71 21.77
C LEU A 35 -15.28 0.74 20.62
N ASP A 36 -16.10 -0.28 20.41
CA ASP A 36 -15.91 -1.25 19.33
C ASP A 36 -16.03 -0.58 17.94
N ARG A 37 -17.01 0.32 17.77
CA ARG A 37 -17.14 1.11 16.53
C ARG A 37 -15.93 1.99 16.30
N ARG A 38 -15.43 2.65 17.34
CA ARG A 38 -14.23 3.50 17.26
C ARG A 38 -13.00 2.68 16.86
N GLU A 39 -12.80 1.50 17.44
CA GLU A 39 -11.65 0.66 17.07
C GLU A 39 -11.78 0.12 15.64
N ARG A 40 -12.99 -0.32 15.23
CA ARG A 40 -13.24 -0.72 13.84
C ARG A 40 -12.95 0.40 12.84
N GLN A 41 -13.36 1.62 13.15
CA GLN A 41 -13.05 2.80 12.33
C GLN A 41 -11.55 3.06 12.27
N ARG A 42 -10.84 3.00 13.40
CA ARG A 42 -9.40 3.20 13.45
C ARG A 42 -8.64 2.18 12.59
N VAL A 43 -9.01 0.90 12.70
CA VAL A 43 -8.41 -0.18 11.92
C VAL A 43 -8.71 -0.01 10.43
N ALA A 44 -9.93 0.39 10.06
CA ALA A 44 -10.28 0.64 8.67
C ALA A 44 -9.48 1.81 8.07
N VAL A 45 -9.30 2.90 8.82
CA VAL A 45 -8.50 4.06 8.39
C VAL A 45 -7.03 3.68 8.21
N GLU A 46 -6.43 2.95 9.15
CA GLU A 46 -5.04 2.51 9.02
C GLU A 46 -4.85 1.52 7.86
N ARG A 47 -5.80 0.59 7.63
CA ARG A 47 -5.77 -0.30 6.46
C ARG A 47 -5.83 0.49 5.16
N PHE A 48 -6.75 1.44 5.04
CA PHE A 48 -6.85 2.28 3.86
C PHE A 48 -5.57 3.10 3.62
N ARG A 49 -4.94 3.61 4.69
CA ARG A 49 -3.65 4.31 4.56
C ARG A 49 -2.55 3.38 4.06
N LEU A 50 -2.43 2.19 4.62
CA LEU A 50 -1.41 1.22 4.23
C LEU A 50 -1.59 0.75 2.79
N GLU A 51 -2.82 0.45 2.37
CA GLU A 51 -3.13 0.10 0.98
C GLU A 51 -2.79 1.25 0.01
N ALA A 52 -3.11 2.50 0.37
CA ALA A 52 -2.76 3.67 -0.44
C ALA A 52 -1.24 3.88 -0.54
N GLU A 53 -0.50 3.71 0.56
CA GLU A 53 0.97 3.78 0.58
C GLU A 53 1.61 2.66 -0.26
N GLU A 54 1.10 1.43 -0.17
CA GLU A 54 1.56 0.28 -0.94
C GLU A 54 1.30 0.50 -2.44
N THR A 55 0.09 0.92 -2.82
CA THR A 55 -0.25 1.27 -4.20
C THR A 55 0.62 2.40 -4.75
N ALA A 56 0.97 3.38 -3.91
CA ALA A 56 1.87 4.47 -4.29
C ALA A 56 3.31 3.99 -4.50
N ARG A 57 3.80 3.05 -3.67
CA ARG A 57 5.12 2.43 -3.83
C ARG A 57 5.20 1.55 -5.07
N GLU A 58 4.17 0.77 -5.36
CA GLU A 58 4.08 -0.07 -6.57
C GLU A 58 4.13 0.76 -7.86
N LYS A 59 3.54 1.96 -7.87
CA LYS A 59 3.60 2.86 -9.02
C LYS A 59 5.00 3.49 -9.22
N VAL A 60 5.83 3.53 -8.20
CA VAL A 60 7.21 4.06 -8.25
C VAL A 60 8.20 2.89 -8.27
N GLN A 61 8.04 1.97 -9.21
CA GLN A 61 8.90 0.79 -9.34
C GLN A 61 10.27 1.04 -9.98
N VAL A 62 10.59 2.29 -10.36
CA VAL A 62 11.97 2.62 -10.74
C VAL A 62 12.75 2.90 -9.46
N SER A 63 13.51 1.91 -9.00
CA SER A 63 14.41 2.08 -7.87
C SER A 63 15.25 3.36 -8.04
N SER A 64 15.54 4.08 -6.97
CA SER A 64 16.34 5.30 -7.02
C SER A 64 17.71 5.07 -7.70
N ARG A 65 18.25 3.85 -7.58
CA ARG A 65 19.48 3.42 -8.26
C ARG A 65 19.29 3.30 -9.77
N SER A 66 18.22 2.64 -10.23
CA SER A 66 17.89 2.53 -11.65
C SER A 66 17.63 3.90 -12.27
N ARG A 67 16.92 4.78 -11.55
CA ARG A 67 16.68 6.17 -12.00
C ARG A 67 17.98 6.92 -12.22
N ARG A 68 18.91 6.86 -11.25
CA ARG A 68 20.23 7.49 -11.38
C ARG A 68 21.03 6.92 -12.56
N TYR A 69 20.97 5.60 -12.76
CA TYR A 69 21.64 4.96 -13.89
C TYR A 69 21.09 5.46 -15.23
N TYR A 70 19.76 5.44 -15.42
CA TYR A 70 19.13 5.91 -16.64
C TYR A 70 19.40 7.39 -16.89
N TRP A 71 19.37 8.21 -15.85
CA TRP A 71 19.71 9.64 -15.96
C TRP A 71 21.13 9.84 -16.50
N GLN A 72 22.13 9.18 -15.90
CA GLN A 72 23.52 9.28 -16.37
C GLN A 72 23.71 8.70 -17.78
N MET A 73 22.94 7.68 -18.14
CA MET A 73 22.97 7.11 -19.49
C MET A 73 22.41 8.12 -20.51
N LEU A 74 21.28 8.75 -20.21
CA LEU A 74 20.66 9.78 -21.06
C LEU A 74 21.59 10.99 -21.21
N GLU A 75 22.19 11.47 -20.12
CA GLU A 75 23.19 12.55 -20.18
C GLU A 75 24.34 12.22 -21.13
N ARG A 76 24.87 10.99 -21.07
CA ARG A 76 25.93 10.54 -21.98
C ARG A 76 25.48 10.47 -23.43
N GLN A 77 24.25 10.02 -23.69
CA GLN A 77 23.70 9.93 -25.04
C GLN A 77 23.47 11.31 -25.66
N ILE A 78 22.86 12.23 -24.89
CA ILE A 78 22.64 13.61 -25.32
C ILE A 78 23.98 14.29 -25.60
N LYS A 79 24.96 14.12 -24.70
CA LYS A 79 26.31 14.67 -24.92
C LYS A 79 26.96 14.10 -26.16
N ALA A 80 26.95 12.78 -26.36
CA ALA A 80 27.56 12.15 -27.52
C ALA A 80 26.92 12.61 -28.84
N ALA A 81 25.60 12.76 -28.87
CA ALA A 81 24.90 13.27 -30.04
C ALA A 81 25.18 14.76 -30.26
N PHE A 82 25.26 15.55 -29.19
CA PHE A 82 25.64 16.95 -29.27
C PHE A 82 27.05 17.09 -29.84
N ASP A 83 28.03 16.35 -29.30
CA ASP A 83 29.42 16.37 -29.75
C ASP A 83 29.55 15.92 -31.22
N ALA A 84 28.68 15.03 -31.69
CA ALA A 84 28.63 14.60 -33.09
C ALA A 84 28.01 15.64 -34.03
N ALA A 85 27.08 16.46 -33.52
CA ALA A 85 26.41 17.51 -34.28
C ALA A 85 27.11 18.88 -34.17
N ALA A 86 27.91 19.07 -33.14
CA ALA A 86 28.65 20.30 -32.89
C ALA A 86 29.75 20.50 -33.93
N GLY A 87 29.96 21.75 -34.32
CA GLY A 87 31.03 22.14 -35.21
C GLY A 87 32.42 22.11 -34.52
N PRO A 88 33.48 22.49 -35.25
CA PRO A 88 34.85 22.51 -34.75
C PRO A 88 35.06 23.35 -33.48
N GLU A 89 34.20 24.36 -33.27
CA GLU A 89 34.24 25.26 -32.12
C GLU A 89 33.55 24.67 -30.87
N GLY A 90 33.00 23.46 -30.96
CA GLY A 90 32.27 22.82 -29.86
C GLY A 90 30.89 23.43 -29.59
N ALA A 91 30.39 24.24 -30.52
CA ALA A 91 29.06 24.81 -30.49
C ALA A 91 28.18 24.20 -31.59
N LEU A 92 26.89 24.10 -31.30
CA LEU A 92 25.89 23.74 -32.29
C LEU A 92 25.53 24.99 -33.10
N GLU A 93 25.57 24.89 -34.43
CA GLU A 93 25.13 26.00 -35.29
C GLU A 93 23.63 26.24 -35.13
N GLU A 94 23.20 27.50 -35.23
CA GLU A 94 21.79 27.89 -35.04
C GLU A 94 20.84 27.12 -35.97
N GLY A 95 21.25 26.89 -37.23
CA GLY A 95 20.47 26.13 -38.20
C GLY A 95 20.33 24.63 -37.89
N MET A 96 21.18 24.09 -36.99
CA MET A 96 21.17 22.67 -36.59
C MET A 96 20.43 22.45 -35.27
N LEU A 97 20.08 23.52 -34.54
CA LEU A 97 19.43 23.44 -33.23
C LEU A 97 18.05 22.80 -33.29
N GLU A 98 17.20 23.21 -34.23
CA GLU A 98 15.85 22.65 -34.36
C GLU A 98 15.88 21.16 -34.73
N ALA A 99 16.77 20.78 -35.65
CA ALA A 99 17.00 19.39 -36.04
C ALA A 99 17.53 18.53 -34.88
N PHE A 100 18.44 19.08 -34.07
CA PHE A 100 18.97 18.41 -32.90
C PHE A 100 17.89 18.18 -31.83
N LEU A 101 17.06 19.19 -31.53
CA LEU A 101 16.01 19.09 -30.52
C LEU A 101 14.87 18.15 -30.93
N THR A 102 14.49 18.15 -32.22
CA THR A 102 13.45 17.24 -32.74
C THR A 102 13.89 15.77 -32.77
N HIS A 103 15.19 15.48 -32.79
CA HIS A 103 15.69 14.11 -32.73
C HIS A 103 15.60 13.48 -31.32
N PHE A 104 15.45 14.31 -30.28
CA PHE A 104 15.41 13.89 -28.86
C PHE A 104 14.06 14.16 -28.16
N GLY A 105 13.09 14.80 -28.84
CA GLY A 105 11.77 15.19 -28.32
C GLY A 105 10.70 14.12 -28.44
#